data_AF-A0A2S8H3T3-F1
#
_entry.id   AF-A0A2S8H3T3-F1
#
_cell.length_a   1.000
_cell.length_b   1.000
_cell.length_c   1.000
_cell.angle_alpha   90.00
_cell.angle_beta   90.00
_cell.angle_gamma   90.00
#
_symmetry.space_group_name_H-M   'P 1'
#
loop_
_entity.id
_entity.type
_entity.pdbx_description
1 polymer ?
#
loop_
_entity_poly.entity_id
_entity_poly.type
_entity_poly.pdbx_seq_one_letter_code
_entity_poly.pdbx_strand_id
1 'polypeptide(L)'
;MVSIDGQVLPNLTLPKKMYEEIDAGETVTLYGLFKNSSNKEKNTGIVYGLLKENGAKTFATSIRFTVPLLMVFYAVLAFCIVFPVGWLVSIVPMMTFIGGQHPMIMEYTSIVALVEAALAALFFLWAGWNVLNKTSDPEGWKALGAQELSNRFSKLHK
;
A
#
# COMPACT_ATOMS: atom_id res chain seq x y z
N MET A 1 17.78 -11.49 12.89
CA MET A 1 17.86 -10.05 12.61
C MET A 1 18.60 -9.89 11.30
N VAL A 2 18.05 -9.12 10.35
CA VAL A 2 18.73 -8.85 9.07
C VAL A 2 19.62 -7.62 9.27
N SER A 3 20.90 -7.76 8.94
CA SER A 3 21.89 -6.70 8.97
C SER A 3 22.23 -6.31 7.54
N ILE A 4 22.11 -5.02 7.21
CA ILE A 4 22.57 -4.45 5.94
C ILE A 4 23.80 -3.60 6.30
N ASP A 5 24.97 -3.90 5.73
CA ASP A 5 26.23 -3.20 6.00
C ASP A 5 26.57 -3.04 7.50
N GLY A 6 26.29 -4.07 8.30
CA GLY A 6 26.52 -4.06 9.75
C GLY A 6 25.48 -3.30 10.58
N GLN A 7 24.44 -2.74 9.95
CA GLN A 7 23.37 -2.02 10.63
C GLN A 7 22.12 -2.89 10.76
N VAL A 8 21.67 -3.11 12.00
CA VAL A 8 20.50 -3.92 12.31
C VAL A 8 19.22 -3.12 12.05
N LEU A 9 18.37 -3.61 11.14
CA LEU A 9 17.05 -3.03 10.90
C LEU A 9 15.99 -3.85 11.66
N PRO A 10 15.41 -3.32 12.75
CA PRO A 10 14.57 -4.11 13.66
C PRO A 10 13.24 -4.58 13.06
N ASN A 11 12.74 -3.93 12.00
CA ASN A 11 11.42 -4.20 11.39
C ASN A 11 11.50 -4.44 9.86
N LEU A 12 12.54 -5.16 9.41
CA LEU A 12 12.69 -5.54 8.01
C LEU A 12 12.14 -6.96 7.77
N THR A 13 11.10 -7.08 6.96
CA THR A 13 10.57 -8.37 6.52
C THR A 13 11.24 -8.75 5.20
N LEU A 14 11.99 -9.86 5.22
CA LEU A 14 12.61 -10.45 4.04
C LEU A 14 11.79 -11.68 3.60
N PRO A 15 11.29 -11.73 2.36
CA PRO A 15 10.61 -12.92 1.87
C PRO A 15 11.53 -14.15 1.93
N LYS A 16 11.03 -15.29 2.43
CA LYS A 16 11.84 -16.51 2.61
C LYS A 16 12.58 -16.96 1.34
N LYS A 17 11.94 -16.85 0.18
CA LYS A 17 12.55 -17.14 -1.13
C LYS A 17 13.78 -16.27 -1.44
N MET A 18 13.78 -15.01 -0.99
CA MET A 18 14.91 -14.11 -1.17
C MET A 18 16.05 -14.38 -0.19
N TYR A 19 15.73 -14.90 1.01
CA TYR A 19 16.74 -15.31 1.97
C TYR A 19 17.50 -16.55 1.50
N GLU A 20 16.80 -17.50 0.89
CA GLU A 20 17.38 -18.73 0.34
C GLU A 20 18.26 -18.48 -0.90
N GLU A 21 18.05 -17.36 -1.61
CA GLU A 21 18.84 -16.99 -2.78
C GLU A 21 20.10 -16.18 -2.45
N ILE A 22 20.28 -15.70 -1.23
CA ILE A 22 21.44 -14.91 -0.82
C ILE A 22 22.46 -15.83 -0.12
N ASP A 23 23.63 -16.01 -0.73
CA ASP A 23 24.73 -16.75 -0.11
C ASP A 23 25.45 -15.89 0.94
N ALA A 24 25.95 -16.53 2.00
CA ALA A 24 26.65 -15.85 3.08
C ALA A 24 27.95 -15.19 2.57
N GLY A 25 27.98 -13.86 2.55
CA GLY A 25 29.13 -13.05 2.11
C GLY A 25 28.98 -12.39 0.74
N GLU A 26 27.86 -12.57 0.04
CA GLU A 26 27.58 -11.91 -1.24
C GLU A 26 27.12 -10.45 -1.02
N THR A 27 27.76 -9.48 -1.69
CA THR A 27 27.28 -8.09 -1.72
C THR A 27 26.08 -8.01 -2.66
N VAL A 28 24.91 -7.62 -2.15
CA VAL A 28 23.69 -7.49 -2.96
C VAL A 28 23.04 -6.12 -2.78
N THR A 29 22.52 -5.54 -3.86
CA THR A 29 21.72 -4.32 -3.80
C THR A 29 20.27 -4.67 -3.51
N LEU A 30 19.72 -4.14 -2.40
CA LEU A 30 18.36 -4.45 -1.95
C LEU A 30 17.36 -3.37 -2.37
N TYR A 31 16.27 -3.77 -2.99
CA TYR A 31 15.11 -2.92 -3.28
C TYR A 31 14.08 -3.11 -2.17
N GLY A 32 13.85 -2.07 -1.37
CA GLY A 32 12.93 -2.13 -0.23
C GLY A 32 11.82 -1.09 -0.31
N LEU A 33 10.60 -1.49 0.09
CA LEU A 33 9.48 -0.61 0.35
C LEU A 33 9.49 -0.25 1.83
N PHE A 34 9.66 1.03 2.15
CA PHE A 34 9.75 1.51 3.53
C PHE A 34 8.59 2.43 3.88
N LYS A 35 7.85 2.11 4.93
CA LYS A 35 6.84 2.98 5.51
C LYS A 35 7.53 3.94 6.49
N ASN A 36 7.53 5.22 6.14
CA ASN A 36 8.01 6.27 7.04
C ASN A 36 6.85 6.78 7.91
N SER A 37 7.01 6.73 9.23
CA SER A 37 6.06 7.21 10.23
C SER A 37 6.77 8.16 11.20
N SER A 38 6.01 9.12 11.75
CA SER A 38 6.53 10.02 12.80
C SER A 38 6.94 9.25 14.06
N ASN A 39 6.30 8.10 14.31
CA ASN A 39 6.77 7.14 15.30
C ASN A 39 7.70 6.12 14.65
N LYS A 40 9.01 6.29 14.88
CA LYS A 40 10.06 5.44 14.31
C LYS A 40 9.92 3.95 14.65
N GLU A 41 9.29 3.60 15.77
CA GLU A 41 9.04 2.19 16.15
C GLU A 41 8.00 1.51 15.22
N LYS A 42 7.16 2.31 14.56
CA LYS A 42 6.18 1.85 13.56
C LYS A 42 6.73 1.87 12.14
N ASN A 43 7.99 2.24 11.95
CA ASN A 43 8.61 2.13 10.65
C ASN A 43 8.75 0.64 10.32
N THR A 44 8.27 0.27 9.14
CA THR A 44 8.30 -1.11 8.63
C THR A 44 8.93 -1.08 7.25
N GLY A 45 9.83 -2.02 6.98
CA GLY A 45 10.45 -2.23 5.68
C GLY A 45 10.08 -3.60 5.14
N ILE A 46 9.76 -3.68 3.86
CA ILE A 46 9.58 -4.96 3.15
C ILE A 46 10.57 -4.99 2.00
N VAL A 47 11.39 -6.04 1.92
CA VAL A 47 12.27 -6.24 0.76
C VAL A 47 11.44 -6.71 -0.42
N TYR A 48 11.44 -5.92 -1.49
CA TYR A 48 10.70 -6.14 -2.73
C TYR A 48 11.57 -6.77 -3.82
N GLY A 49 12.89 -6.57 -3.78
CA GLY A 49 13.81 -7.10 -4.78
C GLY A 49 15.26 -7.14 -4.32
N LEU A 50 16.07 -7.90 -5.04
CA LEU A 50 17.51 -8.00 -4.88
C LEU A 50 18.19 -8.02 -6.25
N LEU A 51 19.30 -7.28 -6.36
CA LEU A 51 20.22 -7.30 -7.50
C LEU A 51 21.56 -7.83 -7.00
N LYS A 52 21.99 -8.94 -7.58
CA LYS A 52 23.28 -9.59 -7.31
C LYS A 52 24.42 -8.92 -8.07
N GLU A 53 25.66 -9.09 -7.61
CA GLU A 53 26.87 -8.58 -8.30
C GLU A 53 27.01 -9.09 -9.73
N ASN A 54 26.50 -10.31 -10.01
CA ASN A 54 26.48 -10.88 -11.35
C ASN A 54 25.42 -10.26 -12.30
N GLY A 55 24.68 -9.25 -11.83
CA GLY A 55 23.62 -8.57 -12.59
C GLY A 55 22.25 -9.27 -12.55
N ALA A 56 22.12 -10.42 -11.88
CA ALA A 56 20.85 -11.11 -11.73
C ALA A 56 19.91 -10.33 -10.80
N LYS A 57 18.67 -10.10 -11.27
CA LYS A 57 17.61 -9.40 -10.53
C LYS A 57 16.52 -10.38 -10.13
N THR A 58 16.28 -10.53 -8.83
CA THR A 58 15.12 -11.25 -8.32
C THR A 58 14.15 -10.25 -7.68
N PHE A 59 12.90 -10.23 -8.13
CA PHE A 59 11.83 -9.42 -7.55
C PHE A 59 10.73 -10.28 -6.97
N ALA A 60 10.09 -9.79 -5.91
CA ALA A 60 8.92 -10.41 -5.28
C ALA A 60 7.67 -10.15 -6.12
N THR A 61 7.63 -10.74 -7.33
CA THR A 61 6.54 -10.59 -8.31
C THR A 61 5.17 -10.98 -7.74
N SER A 62 5.13 -11.85 -6.71
CA SER A 62 3.89 -12.15 -6.00
C SER A 62 3.28 -10.91 -5.35
N ILE A 63 4.08 -10.09 -4.66
CA ILE A 63 3.59 -8.87 -3.99
C ILE A 63 3.06 -7.85 -5.01
N ARG A 64 3.68 -7.78 -6.19
CA ARG A 64 3.27 -6.91 -7.30
C ARG A 64 1.82 -7.16 -7.73
N PHE A 65 1.36 -8.40 -7.73
CA PHE A 65 0.00 -8.75 -8.18
C PHE A 65 -0.97 -9.03 -7.03
N THR A 66 -0.50 -9.57 -5.90
CA THR A 66 -1.37 -9.87 -4.75
C THR A 66 -1.94 -8.60 -4.13
N VAL A 67 -1.13 -7.54 -3.96
CA VAL A 67 -1.62 -6.30 -3.32
C VAL A 67 -2.71 -5.62 -4.17
N PRO A 68 -2.54 -5.39 -5.49
CA PRO A 68 -3.60 -4.85 -6.33
C PRO A 68 -4.84 -5.74 -6.37
N LEU A 69 -4.69 -7.07 -6.41
CA LEU A 69 -5.82 -7.99 -6.38
C LEU A 69 -6.63 -7.84 -5.09
N LEU A 70 -5.96 -7.72 -3.94
CA LEU A 70 -6.62 -7.42 -2.66
C LEU A 70 -7.30 -6.06 -2.68
N MET A 71 -6.72 -5.05 -3.31
CA MET A 71 -7.35 -3.73 -3.46
C MET A 71 -8.62 -3.79 -4.31
N VAL A 72 -8.65 -4.60 -5.38
CA VAL A 72 -9.87 -4.85 -6.16
C VAL A 72 -10.95 -5.50 -5.29
N PHE A 73 -10.58 -6.51 -4.49
CA PHE A 73 -11.50 -7.14 -3.56
C PHE A 73 -12.06 -6.15 -2.52
N TYR A 74 -11.20 -5.31 -1.95
CA TYR A 74 -11.63 -4.24 -1.02
C TYR A 74 -12.49 -3.17 -1.70
N ALA A 75 -12.26 -2.87 -2.98
CA ALA A 75 -13.09 -1.95 -3.73
C ALA A 75 -14.55 -2.46 -3.84
N VAL A 76 -14.72 -3.75 -4.10
CA VAL A 76 -16.04 -4.39 -4.16
C VAL A 76 -16.72 -4.35 -2.78
N LEU A 77 -15.99 -4.73 -1.71
CA LEU A 77 -16.52 -4.68 -0.36
C LEU A 77 -16.90 -3.26 0.06
N ALA A 78 -16.04 -2.28 -0.23
CA ALA A 78 -16.30 -0.88 0.06
C ALA A 78 -17.57 -0.40 -0.64
N PHE A 79 -17.75 -0.74 -1.92
CA PHE A 79 -18.98 -0.42 -2.64
C PHE A 79 -20.21 -1.06 -1.98
N CYS A 80 -20.15 -2.35 -1.68
CA CYS A 80 -21.25 -3.11 -1.08
C CYS A 80 -21.65 -2.62 0.31
N ILE A 81 -20.74 -2.00 1.07
CA ILE A 81 -21.01 -1.47 2.42
C ILE A 81 -21.42 0.00 2.34
N VAL A 82 -20.69 0.82 1.59
CA VAL A 82 -20.92 2.27 1.51
C VAL A 82 -22.23 2.57 0.80
N PHE A 83 -22.64 1.77 -0.19
CA PHE A 83 -23.92 2.00 -0.87
C PHE A 83 -25.14 1.91 0.07
N PRO A 84 -25.40 0.79 0.79
CA PRO A 84 -26.57 0.70 1.68
C PRO A 84 -26.48 1.67 2.87
N VAL A 85 -25.28 1.86 3.43
CA VAL A 85 -25.08 2.80 4.55
C VAL A 85 -25.28 4.24 4.09
N GLY A 86 -24.65 4.62 2.99
CA GLY A 86 -24.78 5.94 2.37
C GLY A 86 -26.21 6.23 1.98
N TRP A 87 -26.95 5.24 1.48
CA TRP A 87 -28.38 5.38 1.17
C TRP A 87 -29.20 5.72 2.41
N LEU A 88 -29.05 4.95 3.51
CA LEU A 88 -29.76 5.22 4.76
C LEU A 88 -29.41 6.58 5.37
N VAL A 89 -28.13 6.95 5.34
CA VAL A 89 -27.65 8.23 5.86
C VAL A 89 -28.12 9.40 4.98
N SER A 90 -28.20 9.21 3.66
CA SER A 90 -28.58 10.25 2.69
C SER A 90 -30.06 10.59 2.72
N ILE A 91 -30.95 9.71 3.20
CA ILE A 91 -32.40 10.01 3.26
C ILE A 91 -32.68 11.31 4.04
N VAL A 92 -32.05 11.49 5.20
CA VAL A 92 -32.28 12.64 6.08
C VAL A 92 -31.90 13.97 5.39
N PRO A 93 -30.67 14.17 4.90
CA PRO A 93 -30.32 15.40 4.18
C PRO A 93 -31.18 15.57 2.93
N MET A 94 -31.50 14.51 2.19
CA MET A 94 -32.34 14.61 1.00
C MET A 94 -33.78 15.04 1.31
N MET A 95 -34.35 14.62 2.44
CA MET A 95 -35.65 15.15 2.89
C MET A 95 -35.59 16.64 3.23
N THR A 96 -34.46 17.12 3.75
CA THR A 96 -34.29 18.53 4.13
C THR A 96 -33.98 19.47 2.96
N PHE A 97 -33.15 19.05 2.00
CA PHE A 97 -32.68 19.90 0.92
C PHE A 97 -33.66 19.99 -0.26
N ILE A 98 -34.30 18.87 -0.61
CA ILE A 98 -35.15 18.76 -1.81
C ILE A 98 -36.65 18.71 -1.44
N GLY A 99 -36.97 18.52 -0.16
CA GLY A 99 -38.32 18.40 0.36
C GLY A 99 -38.82 16.96 0.37
N GLY A 100 -39.34 16.51 1.52
CA GLY A 100 -39.79 15.12 1.73
C GLY A 100 -40.95 14.66 0.84
N GLN A 101 -41.68 15.57 0.19
CA GLN A 101 -42.75 15.23 -0.75
C GLN A 101 -42.31 15.28 -2.23
N HIS A 102 -41.02 15.49 -2.49
CA HIS A 102 -40.52 15.50 -3.85
C HIS A 102 -40.67 14.10 -4.48
N PRO A 103 -41.31 13.97 -5.65
CA PRO A 103 -41.62 12.65 -6.24
C PRO A 103 -40.37 11.82 -6.57
N MET A 104 -39.22 12.48 -6.75
CA MET A 104 -37.94 11.86 -7.10
C MET A 104 -36.98 11.69 -5.91
N ILE A 105 -37.43 11.87 -4.66
CA ILE A 105 -36.53 11.87 -3.49
C ILE A 105 -35.75 10.56 -3.34
N MET A 106 -36.39 9.41 -3.61
CA MET A 106 -35.75 8.09 -3.54
C MET A 106 -34.70 7.90 -4.64
N GLU A 107 -34.95 8.45 -5.83
CA GLU A 107 -34.00 8.39 -6.94
C GLU A 107 -32.76 9.24 -6.63
N TYR A 108 -32.95 10.49 -6.21
CA TYR A 108 -31.81 11.35 -5.87
C TYR A 108 -30.99 10.82 -4.71
N THR A 109 -31.64 10.24 -3.69
CA THR A 109 -30.95 9.54 -2.60
C THR A 109 -30.10 8.37 -3.11
N SER A 110 -30.65 7.60 -4.06
CA SER A 110 -29.94 6.47 -4.68
C SER A 110 -28.75 6.92 -5.52
N ILE A 111 -28.88 8.04 -6.25
CA ILE A 111 -27.79 8.62 -7.03
C ILE A 111 -26.66 9.10 -6.13
N VAL A 112 -26.97 9.80 -5.03
CA VAL A 112 -25.96 10.28 -4.08
C VAL A 112 -25.21 9.09 -3.46
N ALA A 113 -25.93 8.11 -2.94
CA ALA A 113 -25.33 6.91 -2.35
C ALA A 113 -24.49 6.11 -3.36
N LEU A 114 -24.93 6.05 -4.63
CA LEU A 114 -24.18 5.41 -5.72
C LEU A 114 -22.85 6.13 -5.98
N VAL A 115 -22.87 7.46 -6.04
CA VAL A 115 -21.66 8.28 -6.27
C VAL A 115 -20.68 8.10 -5.10
N GLU A 116 -21.16 8.16 -3.87
CA GLU A 116 -20.32 7.95 -2.68
C GLU A 116 -19.67 6.56 -2.67
N ALA A 117 -20.45 5.51 -2.95
CA ALA A 117 -19.95 4.14 -3.02
C ALA A 117 -18.94 3.95 -4.16
N ALA A 118 -19.19 4.55 -5.33
CA ALA A 118 -18.28 4.53 -6.46
C ALA A 118 -16.96 5.24 -6.14
N LEU A 119 -17.00 6.39 -5.48
CA LEU A 119 -15.79 7.11 -5.05
C LEU A 119 -14.98 6.30 -4.04
N ALA A 120 -15.65 5.64 -3.09
CA ALA A 120 -14.98 4.75 -2.13
C ALA A 120 -14.29 3.58 -2.86
N ALA A 121 -14.95 2.93 -3.82
CA ALA A 121 -14.36 1.86 -4.61
C ALA A 121 -13.18 2.35 -5.47
N LEU A 122 -13.32 3.50 -6.13
CA LEU A 122 -12.28 4.12 -6.96
C LEU A 122 -11.02 4.43 -6.15
N PHE A 123 -11.15 4.84 -4.89
CA PHE A 123 -10.01 5.06 -4.01
C PHE A 123 -9.14 3.79 -3.85
N PHE A 124 -9.76 2.63 -3.63
CA PHE A 124 -9.02 1.36 -3.50
C PHE A 124 -8.39 0.94 -4.84
N LEU A 125 -9.13 1.07 -5.95
CA LEU A 125 -8.58 0.78 -7.28
C LEU A 125 -7.38 1.67 -7.61
N TRP A 126 -7.47 2.97 -7.31
CA TRP A 126 -6.37 3.92 -7.47
C TRP A 126 -5.16 3.55 -6.60
N ALA A 127 -5.38 3.13 -5.36
CA ALA A 127 -4.31 2.67 -4.47
C ALA A 127 -3.61 1.42 -5.05
N GLY A 128 -4.36 0.45 -5.57
CA GLY A 128 -3.82 -0.72 -6.25
C GLY A 128 -3.03 -0.37 -7.51
N TRP A 129 -3.57 0.53 -8.34
CA TRP A 129 -2.90 1.05 -9.54
C TRP A 129 -1.58 1.75 -9.21
N ASN A 130 -1.55 2.56 -8.15
CA ASN A 130 -0.33 3.21 -7.70
C ASN A 130 0.76 2.21 -7.27
N VAL A 131 0.38 1.11 -6.60
CA VAL A 131 1.31 0.05 -6.26
C VAL A 131 1.88 -0.59 -7.52
N LEU A 132 1.03 -0.92 -8.51
CA LEU A 132 1.49 -1.47 -9.79
C LEU A 132 2.47 -0.54 -10.49
N ASN A 133 2.15 0.73 -10.65
CA ASN A 133 3.03 1.67 -11.36
C ASN A 133 4.38 1.82 -10.66
N LYS A 134 4.38 2.03 -9.34
CA LYS A 134 5.63 2.21 -8.57
C LYS A 134 6.50 0.96 -8.57
N THR A 135 5.89 -0.23 -8.60
CA THR A 135 6.61 -1.51 -8.62
C THR A 135 7.01 -1.98 -10.02
N SER A 136 6.58 -1.26 -11.06
CA SER A 136 6.90 -1.56 -12.46
C SER A 136 8.27 -1.04 -12.90
N ASP A 137 8.76 0.03 -12.27
CA ASP A 137 10.09 0.59 -12.50
C ASP A 137 10.87 0.69 -11.17
N PRO A 138 11.50 -0.41 -10.72
CA PRO A 138 12.35 -0.41 -9.53
C PRO A 138 13.66 0.35 -9.73
N GLU A 139 14.10 0.57 -10.96
CA GLU A 139 15.37 1.23 -11.27
C GLU A 139 15.29 2.75 -11.07
N GLY A 140 14.10 3.33 -11.27
CA GLY A 140 13.81 4.72 -10.91
C GLY A 140 13.74 4.99 -9.40
N TRP A 141 13.95 3.99 -8.54
CA TRP A 141 13.86 4.17 -7.09
C TRP A 141 15.08 4.91 -6.54
N LYS A 142 14.85 5.76 -5.53
CA LYS A 142 15.92 6.53 -4.90
C LYS A 142 16.93 5.58 -4.25
N ALA A 143 18.18 5.65 -4.70
CA ALA A 143 19.29 5.00 -4.03
C ALA A 143 19.47 5.60 -2.61
N LEU A 144 19.46 4.73 -1.60
CA LEU A 144 19.67 5.09 -0.20
C LEU A 144 20.81 4.24 0.34
N GLY A 145 21.83 4.89 0.91
CA GLY A 145 22.89 4.19 1.63
C GLY A 145 22.38 3.57 2.94
N ALA A 146 22.99 2.49 3.40
CA ALA A 146 22.60 1.79 4.63
C ALA A 146 22.60 2.70 5.88
N GLN A 147 23.53 3.65 5.95
CA GLN A 147 23.60 4.65 7.01
C GLN A 147 22.36 5.56 7.07
N GLU A 148 21.88 6.00 5.90
CA GLU A 148 20.70 6.88 5.82
C GLU A 148 19.42 6.09 6.10
N LEU A 149 19.36 4.83 5.66
CA LEU A 149 18.24 3.94 5.96
C LEU A 149 18.16 3.63 7.46
N SER A 150 19.29 3.33 8.10
CA SER A 150 19.36 3.12 9.53
C SER A 150 18.94 4.36 10.33
N ASN A 151 19.36 5.56 9.95
CA ASN A 151 18.93 6.80 10.61
C ASN A 151 17.41 7.03 10.59
N ARG A 152 16.71 6.49 9.57
CA ARG A 152 15.24 6.53 9.48
C ARG A 152 14.57 5.51 10.39
N PHE A 153 15.19 4.36 10.64
CA PHE A 153 14.66 3.30 11.51
C PHE A 153 15.11 3.42 12.97
N SER A 154 16.28 4.00 13.21
CA SER A 154 16.88 4.11 14.52
C SER A 154 16.45 5.41 15.21
N LYS A 155 15.93 5.25 16.43
CA LYS A 155 15.89 6.32 17.44
C LYS A 155 17.10 6.26 18.37
N LEU A 156 18.00 5.28 18.26
CA LEU A 156 18.99 4.92 19.28
C LEU A 156 20.28 4.37 18.66
N HIS A 157 21.28 5.23 18.55
CA HIS A 157 22.54 5.01 19.25
C HIS A 157 23.11 6.39 19.58
N LYS A 158 22.75 6.87 20.77
CA LYS A 158 23.53 7.85 21.50
C LYS A 158 23.79 7.26 22.88
#